data_AF-G3FSH9-F1
#
_entry.id   AF-G3FSH9-F1
#
_cell.length_a   1.000
_cell.length_b   1.000
_cell.length_c   1.000
_cell.angle_alpha   90.00
_cell.angle_beta   90.00
_cell.angle_gamma   90.00
#
_symmetry.space_group_name_H-M   'P 1'
#
loop_
_entity.id
_entity.type
_entity.pdbx_description
1 polymer ?
#
loop_
_entity_poly.entity_id
_entity_poly.type
_entity_poly.pdbx_seq_one_letter_code
_entity_poly.pdbx_strand_id
1 'polypeptide(L)'
;MRMASATANCAKIIEYVFTQGFDRVVNIQIGAKTKDPLEFKDFEDVMEAWVAQMKTIFSLLVRSVNLGRFIGHKITPRPYLSSISSRSIESGLDVCDPSISRGNAWITGFTWVENADSLAAVKKLVFDEKKYTMAQLVEALDADWEGYETMRLDFVKNAPKWGND
;
A
#
# COMPACT_ATOMS: atom_id res chain seq x y z
N MET A 1 -15.03 -19.70 -4.37
CA MET A 1 -14.00 -19.89 -3.32
C MET A 1 -13.34 -18.53 -3.00
N ARG A 2 -13.02 -18.25 -1.73
CA ARG A 2 -12.33 -17.01 -1.31
C ARG A 2 -10.84 -17.31 -1.19
N MET A 3 -10.00 -16.70 -2.02
CA MET A 3 -8.55 -16.76 -1.88
C MET A 3 -7.96 -15.36 -2.01
N ALA A 4 -7.00 -15.03 -1.15
CA ALA A 4 -6.15 -13.88 -1.36
C ALA A 4 -5.45 -14.05 -2.72
N SER A 5 -5.68 -13.10 -3.61
CA SER A 5 -5.20 -13.18 -5.00
C SER A 5 -4.23 -12.05 -5.34
N ALA A 6 -3.96 -11.17 -4.38
CA ALA A 6 -3.02 -10.08 -4.47
C ALA A 6 -2.49 -9.70 -3.09
N THR A 7 -1.23 -9.26 -3.08
CA THR A 7 -0.50 -8.85 -1.89
C THR A 7 0.19 -7.52 -2.16
N ALA A 8 0.14 -6.60 -1.21
CA ALA A 8 0.80 -5.31 -1.26
C ALA A 8 1.84 -5.20 -0.14
N ASN A 9 3.03 -4.69 -0.46
CA ASN A 9 3.92 -4.10 0.54
C ASN A 9 3.45 -2.67 0.78
N CYS A 10 2.83 -2.41 1.93
CA CYS A 10 2.25 -1.10 2.21
C CYS A 10 3.28 -0.07 2.68
N ALA A 11 4.50 -0.47 3.07
CA ALA A 11 5.55 0.50 3.41
C ALA A 11 5.96 1.34 2.17
N LYS A 12 5.81 0.76 0.97
CA LYS A 12 6.01 1.47 -0.30
C LYS A 12 5.11 2.68 -0.48
N ILE A 13 3.95 2.73 0.18
CA ILE A 13 3.06 3.90 0.11
C ILE A 13 3.79 5.13 0.67
N ILE A 14 4.53 4.98 1.78
CA ILE A 14 5.32 6.06 2.39
C ILE A 14 6.49 6.45 1.49
N GLU A 15 7.25 5.48 0.98
CA GLU A 15 8.34 5.76 0.02
C GLU A 15 7.82 6.62 -1.15
N TYR A 16 6.66 6.26 -1.69
CA TYR A 16 6.05 6.97 -2.81
C TYR A 16 5.54 8.36 -2.49
N VAL A 17 5.31 8.69 -1.22
CA VAL A 17 5.07 10.09 -0.83
C VAL A 17 6.32 10.91 -1.15
N PHE A 18 7.49 10.42 -0.76
CA PHE A 18 8.77 11.13 -0.92
C PHE A 18 9.37 11.04 -2.32
N THR A 19 9.00 10.03 -3.10
CA THR A 19 9.49 9.84 -4.48
C THR A 19 8.46 10.21 -5.55
N GLN A 20 7.34 10.84 -5.17
CA GLN A 20 6.26 11.22 -6.07
C GLN A 20 5.73 10.03 -6.90
N GLY A 21 5.67 8.85 -6.27
CA GLY A 21 5.21 7.59 -6.87
C GLY A 21 6.24 6.85 -7.72
N PHE A 22 7.47 7.34 -7.83
CA PHE A 22 8.52 6.62 -8.53
C PHE A 22 9.13 5.52 -7.66
N ASP A 23 9.09 4.27 -8.12
CA ASP A 23 9.72 3.16 -7.42
C ASP A 23 11.18 3.01 -7.87
N ARG A 24 12.12 3.22 -6.95
CA ARG A 24 13.56 3.18 -7.25
C ARG A 24 14.10 1.76 -7.40
N VAL A 25 13.43 0.75 -6.83
CA VAL A 25 13.88 -0.66 -6.89
C VAL A 25 13.63 -1.24 -8.26
N VAL A 26 12.44 -1.00 -8.82
CA VAL A 26 12.08 -1.47 -10.17
C VAL A 26 12.23 -0.40 -11.25
N ASN A 27 12.64 0.81 -10.87
CA ASN A 27 12.95 1.94 -11.74
C ASN A 27 11.80 2.35 -12.68
N ILE A 28 10.58 2.37 -12.16
CA ILE A 28 9.37 2.74 -12.91
C ILE A 28 8.40 3.56 -12.05
N GLN A 29 7.56 4.35 -12.71
CA GLN A 29 6.45 5.05 -12.07
C GLN A 29 5.32 4.05 -11.74
N ILE A 30 5.17 3.67 -10.47
CA ILE A 30 4.07 2.81 -10.01
C ILE A 30 2.98 3.64 -9.34
N GLY A 31 3.39 4.52 -8.41
CA GLY A 31 2.50 5.37 -7.65
C GLY A 31 1.95 6.55 -8.46
N ALA A 32 1.07 7.32 -7.83
CA ALA A 32 0.56 8.56 -8.39
C ALA A 32 1.68 9.61 -8.50
N LYS A 33 1.65 10.43 -9.55
CA LYS A 33 2.49 11.63 -9.64
C LYS A 33 1.92 12.71 -8.73
N THR A 34 2.34 12.70 -7.47
CA THR A 34 1.98 13.71 -6.48
C THR A 34 2.90 14.93 -6.55
N LYS A 35 2.51 15.99 -5.85
CA LYS A 35 3.33 17.19 -5.63
C LYS A 35 4.69 16.80 -5.02
N ASP A 36 5.72 17.58 -5.34
CA ASP A 36 7.04 17.44 -4.73
C ASP A 36 6.93 17.62 -3.21
N PRO A 37 7.49 16.70 -2.39
CA PRO A 37 7.50 16.83 -0.94
C PRO A 37 8.07 18.17 -0.44
N LEU A 38 9.02 18.76 -1.16
CA LEU A 38 9.63 20.03 -0.80
C LEU A 38 8.63 21.19 -0.84
N GLU A 39 7.50 21.02 -1.53
CA GLU A 39 6.44 22.01 -1.59
C GLU A 39 5.33 21.78 -0.54
N PHE A 40 5.42 20.75 0.31
CA PHE A 40 4.43 20.50 1.37
C PHE A 40 4.47 21.60 2.43
N LYS A 41 3.30 22.18 2.73
CA LYS A 41 3.14 23.31 3.66
C LYS A 41 2.74 22.85 5.06
N ASP A 42 1.95 21.79 5.13
CA ASP A 42 1.38 21.23 6.35
C ASP A 42 1.32 19.70 6.26
N PHE A 43 0.83 19.07 7.33
CA PHE A 43 0.75 17.61 7.40
C PHE A 43 -0.38 17.06 6.53
N GLU A 44 -1.40 17.88 6.24
CA GLU A 44 -2.50 17.55 5.34
C GLU A 44 -1.99 17.29 3.92
N ASP A 45 -1.04 18.08 3.42
CA ASP A 45 -0.37 17.82 2.13
C ASP A 45 0.28 16.41 2.10
N VAL A 46 0.92 15.98 3.20
CA VAL A 46 1.51 14.63 3.34
C VAL A 46 0.43 13.55 3.31
N MET A 47 -0.65 13.76 4.04
CA MET A 47 -1.78 12.82 4.11
C MET A 47 -2.47 12.67 2.75
N GLU A 48 -2.65 13.77 2.01
CA GLU A 48 -3.23 13.75 0.66
C GLU A 48 -2.35 12.96 -0.31
N ALA A 49 -1.03 13.20 -0.29
CA ALA A 49 -0.08 12.42 -1.07
C ALA A 49 -0.14 10.94 -0.69
N TRP A 50 -0.12 10.61 0.61
CA TRP A 50 -0.21 9.23 1.09
C TRP A 50 -1.49 8.53 0.63
N VAL A 51 -2.65 9.18 0.75
CA VAL A 51 -3.94 8.65 0.27
C VAL A 51 -3.93 8.43 -1.25
N ALA A 52 -3.34 9.36 -2.01
CA ALA A 52 -3.21 9.21 -3.46
C ALA A 52 -2.34 8.01 -3.84
N GLN A 53 -1.22 7.79 -3.13
CA GLN A 53 -0.37 6.62 -3.33
C GLN A 53 -1.09 5.32 -2.96
N MET A 54 -1.74 5.28 -1.80
CA MET A 54 -2.52 4.14 -1.32
C MET A 54 -3.61 3.74 -2.34
N LYS A 55 -4.40 4.72 -2.81
CA LYS A 55 -5.45 4.49 -3.82
C LYS A 55 -4.88 3.94 -5.12
N THR A 56 -3.72 4.44 -5.56
CA THR A 56 -3.06 3.97 -6.78
C THR A 56 -2.65 2.51 -6.67
N ILE A 57 -1.91 2.15 -5.61
CA ILE A 57 -1.44 0.78 -5.39
C ILE A 57 -2.62 -0.20 -5.28
N PHE A 58 -3.62 0.11 -4.45
CA PHE A 58 -4.77 -0.79 -4.30
C PHE A 58 -5.63 -0.88 -5.57
N SER A 59 -5.78 0.21 -6.33
CA SER A 59 -6.50 0.18 -7.61
C SER A 59 -5.85 -0.77 -8.61
N LEU A 60 -4.51 -0.75 -8.71
CA LEU A 60 -3.75 -1.67 -9.58
C LEU A 60 -4.01 -3.15 -9.21
N LEU A 61 -3.98 -3.46 -7.91
CA LEU A 61 -4.23 -4.82 -7.41
C LEU A 61 -5.67 -5.26 -7.63
N VAL A 62 -6.66 -4.42 -7.29
CA VAL A 62 -8.09 -4.72 -7.47
C VAL A 62 -8.40 -5.02 -8.93
N ARG A 63 -7.89 -4.20 -9.86
CA ARG A 63 -8.13 -4.39 -11.31
C ARG A 63 -7.60 -5.74 -11.80
N SER A 64 -6.37 -6.08 -11.40
CA SER A 64 -5.73 -7.34 -11.77
C SER A 64 -6.49 -8.55 -11.23
N VAL A 65 -6.89 -8.51 -9.95
CA VAL A 65 -7.68 -9.58 -9.32
C VAL A 65 -9.05 -9.71 -9.97
N ASN A 66 -9.73 -8.60 -10.24
CA ASN A 66 -11.06 -8.62 -10.86
C ASN A 66 -11.02 -9.21 -12.26
N LEU A 67 -10.01 -8.88 -13.06
CA LEU A 67 -9.83 -9.47 -14.38
C LEU A 67 -9.64 -10.98 -14.30
N GLY A 68 -8.72 -11.46 -13.45
CA GLY A 68 -8.47 -12.88 -13.24
C GLY A 68 -9.72 -13.64 -12.80
N ARG A 69 -10.56 -13.03 -11.97
CA ARG A 69 -11.84 -13.61 -11.54
C ARG A 69 -12.89 -13.65 -12.64
N PHE A 70 -12.95 -12.62 -13.48
CA PHE A 70 -13.90 -12.59 -14.58
C PHE A 70 -13.64 -13.70 -15.60
N ILE A 71 -12.36 -13.99 -15.90
CA ILE A 71 -11.98 -14.98 -16.91
C ILE A 71 -11.70 -16.38 -16.36
N GLY A 72 -11.34 -16.49 -15.07
CA GLY A 72 -10.74 -17.70 -14.49
C GLY A 72 -11.57 -18.98 -14.65
N HIS A 73 -12.90 -18.89 -14.53
CA HIS A 73 -13.80 -20.03 -14.72
C HIS A 73 -13.80 -20.57 -16.17
N LYS A 74 -13.45 -19.73 -17.16
CA LYS A 74 -13.39 -20.13 -18.58
C LYS A 74 -12.06 -20.75 -18.98
N ILE A 75 -10.96 -20.21 -18.44
CA ILE A 75 -9.59 -20.61 -18.83
C ILE A 75 -8.97 -21.67 -17.92
N THR A 76 -9.42 -21.73 -16.65
CA THR A 76 -8.90 -22.65 -15.63
C THR A 76 -10.07 -23.19 -14.78
N PRO A 77 -11.02 -23.92 -15.39
CA PRO A 77 -12.15 -24.50 -14.67
C PRO A 77 -11.66 -25.51 -13.62
N ARG A 78 -12.43 -25.70 -12.55
CA ARG A 78 -12.07 -26.50 -11.38
C ARG A 78 -13.11 -27.61 -11.15
N PRO A 79 -13.24 -28.58 -12.07
CA PRO A 79 -14.34 -29.56 -12.05
C PRO A 79 -14.40 -30.38 -10.76
N TYR A 80 -13.26 -30.81 -10.20
CA TYR A 80 -13.22 -31.52 -8.92
C TYR A 80 -13.74 -30.67 -7.75
N LEU A 81 -13.37 -29.39 -7.72
CA LEU A 81 -13.83 -28.49 -6.67
C LEU A 81 -15.32 -28.15 -6.85
N SER A 82 -15.77 -28.03 -8.10
CA SER A 82 -17.17 -27.84 -8.47
C SER A 82 -18.03 -29.05 -8.09
N SER A 83 -17.53 -30.28 -8.25
CA SER A 83 -18.28 -31.51 -7.91
C SER A 83 -18.47 -31.74 -6.41
N ILE A 84 -17.73 -31.03 -5.56
CA ILE A 84 -17.89 -31.08 -4.09
C ILE A 84 -18.53 -29.80 -3.52
N SER A 85 -18.98 -28.88 -4.38
CA SER A 85 -19.64 -27.64 -3.97
C SER A 85 -21.13 -27.70 -4.30
N SER A 86 -22.00 -27.70 -3.29
CA SER A 86 -23.47 -27.77 -3.47
C SER A 86 -23.99 -26.73 -4.47
N ARG A 87 -23.48 -25.49 -4.40
CA ARG A 87 -23.87 -24.40 -5.31
C ARG A 87 -23.52 -24.69 -6.77
N SER A 88 -22.36 -25.28 -7.01
CA SER A 88 -21.93 -25.66 -8.36
C SER A 88 -22.72 -26.86 -8.87
N ILE A 89 -23.03 -27.83 -8.01
CA ILE A 89 -23.88 -28.98 -8.35
C ILE A 89 -25.28 -28.51 -8.74
N GLU A 90 -25.90 -27.63 -7.94
CA GLU A 90 -27.26 -27.10 -8.17
C GLU A 90 -27.35 -26.24 -9.43
N SER A 91 -26.32 -25.43 -9.72
CA SER A 91 -26.32 -24.51 -10.86
C SER A 91 -25.77 -25.13 -12.16
N GLY A 92 -25.01 -26.22 -12.08
CA GLY A 92 -24.23 -26.75 -13.20
C GLY A 92 -23.06 -25.85 -13.62
N LEU A 93 -22.69 -24.85 -12.81
CA LEU A 93 -21.64 -23.87 -13.10
C LEU A 93 -20.37 -24.13 -12.30
N ASP A 94 -19.24 -23.72 -12.87
CA ASP A 94 -17.95 -23.81 -12.20
C ASP A 94 -17.94 -23.00 -10.89
N VAL A 95 -17.28 -23.52 -9.85
CA VAL A 95 -17.18 -22.93 -8.50
C VAL A 95 -16.55 -21.53 -8.46
N CYS A 96 -15.86 -21.13 -9.51
CA CYS A 96 -15.29 -19.80 -9.69
C CYS A 96 -16.11 -18.88 -10.62
N ASP A 97 -17.25 -19.33 -11.15
CA ASP A 97 -18.13 -18.50 -11.95
C ASP A 97 -18.65 -17.31 -11.13
N PRO A 98 -18.49 -16.06 -11.62
CA PRO A 98 -18.88 -14.88 -10.85
C PRO A 98 -20.40 -14.74 -10.64
N SER A 99 -21.24 -15.44 -11.40
CA SER A 99 -22.70 -15.42 -11.27
C SER A 99 -23.22 -16.20 -10.05
N ILE A 100 -22.55 -17.28 -9.66
CA ILE A 100 -22.93 -18.11 -8.50
C ILE A 100 -22.34 -17.58 -7.18
N SER A 101 -21.29 -16.76 -7.24
CA SER A 101 -20.71 -16.14 -6.06
C SER A 101 -19.93 -14.86 -6.37
N ARG A 102 -20.37 -13.77 -5.73
CA ARG A 102 -19.52 -12.58 -5.54
C ARG A 102 -18.49 -12.87 -4.45
N GLY A 103 -17.34 -13.43 -4.84
CA GLY A 103 -16.16 -13.43 -3.97
C GLY A 103 -15.75 -12.01 -3.58
N ASN A 104 -15.07 -11.85 -2.44
CA ASN A 104 -14.43 -10.57 -2.06
C ASN A 104 -13.13 -10.40 -2.87
N ALA A 105 -12.83 -9.20 -3.36
CA ALA A 105 -11.53 -8.87 -3.95
C ALA A 105 -10.51 -8.70 -2.81
N TRP A 106 -10.16 -9.81 -2.17
CA TRP A 106 -9.27 -9.80 -1.02
C TRP A 106 -7.87 -9.41 -1.46
N ILE A 107 -7.39 -8.29 -0.90
CA ILE A 107 -6.00 -7.85 -0.99
C ILE A 107 -5.42 -7.92 0.41
N THR A 108 -4.26 -8.55 0.52
CA THR A 108 -3.52 -8.59 1.78
C THR A 108 -2.47 -7.47 1.78
N GLY A 109 -2.60 -6.51 2.69
CA GLY A 109 -1.56 -5.52 2.94
C GLY A 109 -0.61 -6.02 4.02
N PHE A 110 0.68 -6.14 3.71
CA PHE A 110 1.75 -6.31 4.69
C PHE A 110 2.33 -4.95 5.05
N THR A 111 3.08 -4.89 6.16
CA THR A 111 3.80 -3.70 6.60
C THR A 111 2.89 -2.46 6.71
N TRP A 112 1.75 -2.63 7.38
CA TRP A 112 0.78 -1.55 7.56
C TRP A 112 1.20 -0.57 8.66
N VAL A 113 1.81 -1.08 9.74
CA VAL A 113 2.17 -0.30 10.92
C VAL A 113 3.24 0.75 10.60
N GLU A 114 4.13 0.44 9.67
CA GLU A 114 5.17 1.32 9.14
C GLU A 114 4.59 2.62 8.58
N ASN A 115 3.37 2.58 8.05
CA ASN A 115 2.67 3.78 7.59
C ASN A 115 2.30 4.67 8.78
N ALA A 116 1.67 4.11 9.82
CA ALA A 116 1.24 4.85 10.99
C ALA A 116 2.43 5.50 11.71
N ASP A 117 3.49 4.73 11.93
CA ASP A 117 4.69 5.21 12.63
C ASP A 117 5.43 6.28 11.82
N SER A 118 5.53 6.11 10.50
CA SER A 118 6.17 7.09 9.62
C SER A 118 5.39 8.39 9.56
N LEU A 119 4.06 8.31 9.37
CA LEU A 119 3.20 9.49 9.35
C LEU A 119 3.24 10.24 10.69
N ALA A 120 3.19 9.53 11.81
CA ALA A 120 3.26 10.14 13.13
C ALA A 120 4.63 10.79 13.39
N ALA A 121 5.73 10.19 12.94
CA ALA A 121 7.06 10.77 13.06
C ALA A 121 7.23 12.03 12.21
N VAL A 122 6.76 12.01 10.96
CA VAL A 122 6.75 13.19 10.08
C VAL A 122 5.92 14.31 10.70
N LYS A 123 4.69 14.02 11.12
CA LYS A 123 3.81 15.01 11.77
C LYS A 123 4.51 15.66 12.96
N LYS A 124 5.05 14.85 13.86
CA LYS A 124 5.67 15.34 15.09
C LYS A 124 6.94 16.14 14.83
N LEU A 125 7.92 15.54 14.15
CA LEU A 125 9.28 16.08 14.09
C LEU A 125 9.45 17.17 13.01
N VAL A 126 8.62 17.14 11.95
CA VAL A 126 8.70 18.12 10.85
C VAL A 126 7.68 19.24 11.03
N PHE A 127 6.43 18.93 11.38
CA PHE A 127 5.35 19.94 11.40
C PHE A 127 5.04 20.48 12.80
N ASP A 128 4.89 19.62 13.82
CA ASP A 128 4.49 20.04 15.16
C ASP A 128 5.67 20.68 15.93
N GLU A 129 6.79 19.96 16.05
CA GLU A 129 7.99 20.40 16.78
C GLU A 129 8.97 21.19 15.89
N LYS A 130 8.87 21.04 14.57
CA LYS A 130 9.75 21.67 13.57
C LYS A 130 11.24 21.47 13.89
N LYS A 131 11.59 20.31 14.43
CA LYS A 131 12.96 19.92 14.74
C LYS A 131 13.78 19.73 13.46
N TYR A 132 13.13 19.28 12.39
CA TYR A 132 13.71 19.12 11.06
C TYR A 132 12.82 19.75 10.00
N THR A 133 13.42 20.16 8.88
CA THR A 133 12.68 20.60 7.69
C THR A 133 12.35 19.41 6.79
N MET A 134 11.36 19.57 5.92
CA MET A 134 11.02 18.55 4.92
C MET A 134 12.21 18.26 3.98
N ALA A 135 12.97 19.29 3.61
CA ALA A 135 14.19 19.14 2.81
C ALA A 135 15.25 18.28 3.50
N GLN A 136 15.50 18.49 4.80
CA GLN A 136 16.43 17.65 5.57
C GLN A 136 15.97 16.19 5.64
N LEU A 137 14.66 15.95 5.78
CA LEU A 137 14.13 14.59 5.79
C LEU A 137 14.30 13.91 4.43
N VAL A 138 13.97 14.58 3.33
CA VAL A 138 14.15 14.03 1.97
C VAL A 138 15.62 13.67 1.72
N GLU A 139 16.54 14.58 2.05
CA GLU A 139 17.98 14.33 1.91
C GLU A 139 18.45 13.14 2.76
N ALA A 140 18.02 13.07 4.03
CA ALA A 140 18.36 11.96 4.93
C ALA A 140 17.82 10.62 4.43
N LEU A 141 16.61 10.58 3.87
CA LEU A 141 16.01 9.37 3.29
C LEU A 141 16.72 8.95 2.01
N ASP A 142 17.12 9.91 1.16
CA ASP A 142 17.86 9.64 -0.08
C ASP A 142 19.26 9.08 0.19
N ALA A 143 19.88 9.49 1.31
CA ALA A 143 21.16 8.99 1.77
C ALA A 143 21.06 7.68 2.59
N ASP A 144 19.89 7.04 2.68
CA ASP A 144 19.65 5.89 3.58
C ASP A 144 20.17 6.14 5.02
N TRP A 145 19.95 7.37 5.50
CA TRP A 145 20.41 7.88 6.79
C TRP A 145 21.94 7.96 6.98
N GLU A 146 22.75 7.71 5.95
CA GLU A 146 24.21 7.86 6.02
C GLU A 146 24.58 9.32 6.35
N GLY A 147 25.22 9.55 7.50
CA GLY A 147 25.52 10.90 8.00
C GLY A 147 24.39 11.56 8.80
N TYR A 148 23.21 10.94 8.91
CA TYR A 148 22.02 11.46 9.60
C TYR A 148 21.56 10.60 10.78
N GLU A 149 22.46 9.82 11.40
CA GLU A 149 22.11 8.85 12.46
C GLU A 149 21.38 9.50 13.65
N THR A 150 21.76 10.71 14.05
CA THR A 150 21.04 11.42 15.13
C THR A 150 19.59 11.68 14.75
N MET A 151 19.34 12.13 13.52
CA MET A 151 17.98 12.34 13.00
C MET A 151 17.21 11.02 12.90
N ARG A 152 17.84 9.96 12.41
CA ARG A 152 17.23 8.62 12.37
C ARG A 152 16.78 8.16 13.76
N LEU A 153 17.65 8.29 14.76
CA LEU A 153 17.33 7.92 16.15
C LEU A 153 16.21 8.77 16.74
N ASP A 154 16.10 10.04 16.36
CA ASP A 154 14.99 10.90 16.74
C ASP A 154 13.65 10.39 16.15
N PHE A 155 13.62 10.01 14.87
CA PHE A 155 12.45 9.40 14.23
C PHE A 155 12.06 8.07 14.90
N VAL A 156 13.04 7.27 15.32
CA VAL A 156 12.81 5.98 15.98
C VAL A 156 12.30 6.17 17.42
N LYS A 157 12.99 6.98 18.23
CA LYS A 157 12.79 7.02 19.70
C LYS A 157 11.83 8.11 20.17
N ASN A 158 11.80 9.25 19.47
CA ASN A 158 11.16 10.45 19.96
C ASN A 158 9.80 10.74 19.31
N ALA A 159 9.41 9.98 18.28
CA ALA A 159 8.06 9.95 17.74
C ALA A 159 7.22 8.81 18.33
N PRO A 160 5.91 9.01 18.57
CA PRO A 160 5.03 7.95 19.05
C PRO A 160 5.04 6.76 18.09
N LYS A 161 4.82 5.56 18.64
CA LYS A 161 4.85 4.29 17.92
C LYS A 161 3.59 3.51 18.23
N TRP A 162 3.02 2.89 17.21
CA TRP A 162 1.87 2.03 17.33
C TRP A 162 2.15 0.86 18.30
N GLY A 163 1.12 0.44 19.04
CA GLY A 163 1.20 -0.71 19.96
C GLY A 163 1.74 -0.40 21.35
N ASN A 164 1.75 0.86 21.77
CA ASN A 164 2.17 1.30 23.11
C ASN A 164 0.99 1.85 23.93
N ASP A 165 -0.13 1.09 23.97
CA ASP A 165 -1.48 1.41 24.50
C ASP A 165 -2.45 1.94 23.43
#